data_AF-A0A976CN06-F1
#
_entry.id   AF-A0A976CN06-F1
#
_cell.length_a   1.000
_cell.length_b   1.000
_cell.length_c   1.000
_cell.angle_alpha   90.00
_cell.angle_beta   90.00
_cell.angle_gamma   90.00
#
_symmetry.space_group_name_H-M   'P 1'
#
loop_
_entity.id
_entity.type
_entity.pdbx_description
1 polymer ?
#
loop_
_entity_poly.entity_id
_entity_poly.type
_entity_poly.pdbx_seq_one_letter_code
_entity_poly.pdbx_strand_id
1 'polypeptide(L)' 'MGGKRQLESIAVYVTKEKKEALEEWATSEERSVSWIVSKAIDKALQEYQQQNEAKKDT' A
#
# COMPACT_ATOMS: atom_id res chain seq x y z
N MET A 1 16.22 4.77 -23.52
CA MET A 1 15.13 5.70 -23.16
C MET A 1 14.26 5.01 -22.12
N GLY A 2 14.48 5.30 -20.83
CA GLY A 2 13.77 4.63 -19.74
C GLY A 2 12.31 5.04 -19.71
N GLY A 3 11.42 4.15 -20.16
CA GLY A 3 9.98 4.37 -20.09
C GLY A 3 9.57 4.57 -18.63
N LYS A 4 9.16 5.79 -18.28
CA LYS A 4 8.54 6.06 -16.98
C LYS A 4 7.32 5.14 -16.88
N ARG A 5 7.30 4.24 -15.90
CA ARG A 5 6.09 3.44 -15.61
C ARG A 5 4.95 4.42 -15.37
N GLN A 6 3.89 4.29 -16.15
CA GLN A 6 2.68 5.07 -15.93
C GLN A 6 2.03 4.52 -14.67
N LEU A 7 2.04 5.33 -13.61
CA LEU A 7 1.38 5.00 -12.35
C LEU A 7 0.03 5.68 -12.32
N GLU A 8 -0.99 4.94 -11.94
CA GLU A 8 -2.34 5.45 -11.72
C GLU A 8 -2.53 5.77 -10.23
N SER A 9 -3.18 6.89 -9.94
CA SER A 9 -3.47 7.30 -8.55
C SER A 9 -4.84 6.83 -8.10
N ILE A 10 -4.94 6.37 -6.85
CA ILE A 10 -6.21 6.15 -6.17
C ILE A 10 -6.40 7.21 -5.07
N ALA A 11 -7.63 7.66 -4.86
CA ALA A 11 -7.98 8.59 -3.79
C ALA A 11 -8.90 7.90 -2.77
N VAL A 12 -8.57 7.99 -1.49
CA VAL A 12 -9.34 7.38 -0.40
C VAL A 12 -9.44 8.35 0.77
N TYR A 13 -10.57 8.30 1.48
CA TYR A 13 -10.77 9.02 2.73
C TYR A 13 -10.41 8.10 3.91
N VAL A 14 -9.64 8.64 4.85
CA VAL A 14 -9.27 7.96 6.10
C VAL A 14 -9.65 8.84 7.30
N THR A 15 -9.82 8.23 8.46
CA THR A 15 -10.01 8.98 9.71
C THR A 15 -8.75 9.76 10.06
N LYS A 16 -8.89 10.81 10.88
CA LYS A 16 -7.76 11.59 11.38
C LYS A 16 -6.72 10.71 12.07
N GLU A 17 -7.17 9.84 12.97
CA GLU A 17 -6.31 8.88 13.70
C GLU A 17 -5.47 8.01 12.75
N LYS A 18 -6.08 7.50 11.66
CA LYS A 18 -5.35 6.70 10.67
C LYS A 18 -4.32 7.53 9.90
N LYS A 19 -4.63 8.80 9.61
CA LYS A 19 -3.68 9.71 8.95
C LYS A 19 -2.47 9.99 9.84
N GLU A 20 -2.70 10.27 11.12
CA GLU A 20 -1.66 10.52 12.12
C GLU A 20 -0.75 9.30 12.28
N ALA A 21 -1.33 8.09 12.41
CA ALA A 21 -0.55 6.86 12.49
C ALA A 21 0.32 6.60 11.24
N LEU A 22 -0.19 6.92 10.04
CA LEU A 22 0.60 6.82 8.80
C LEU A 22 1.73 7.85 8.73
N GLU A 23 1.52 9.06 9.25
CA GLU A 23 2.53 10.13 9.31
C GLU A 23 3.63 9.80 10.32
N GLU A 24 3.28 9.25 11.48
CA GLU A 24 4.24 8.77 12.47
C GLU A 24 5.09 7.61 11.92
N TRP A 25 4.46 6.64 11.23
CA TRP A 25 5.19 5.54 10.60
C TRP A 25 6.11 6.03 9.48
N ALA A 26 5.65 6.94 8.63
CA ALA A 26 6.49 7.53 7.60
C ALA A 26 7.72 8.26 8.19
N THR A 27 7.53 8.97 9.30
CA THR A 27 8.59 9.68 10.01
C THR A 27 9.63 8.71 10.59
N SER A 28 9.19 7.61 11.23
CA SER A 28 10.10 6.65 11.85
C SER A 28 10.97 5.89 10.84
N GLU A 29 10.50 5.74 9.61
CA GLU A 29 11.26 5.09 8.52
C GLU A 29 12.01 6.07 7.60
N GLU A 30 11.95 7.39 7.86
CA GLU A 30 12.48 8.42 6.96
C GLU A 30 11.95 8.27 5.51
N ARG A 31 10.63 8.08 5.40
CA ARG A 31 9.91 7.88 4.13
C ARG A 31 8.71 8.83 4.01
N SER A 32 8.11 8.86 2.83
CA SER A 32 6.84 9.56 2.63
C SER A 32 5.65 8.66 2.98
N VAL A 33 4.53 9.27 3.41
CA VAL A 33 3.26 8.55 3.62
C VAL A 33 2.85 7.76 2.37
N SER A 34 3.04 8.32 1.16
CA SER A 34 2.73 7.63 -0.09
C SER A 34 3.56 6.36 -0.29
N TRP A 35 4.82 6.35 0.18
CA TRP A 35 5.67 5.16 0.12
C TRP A 35 5.17 4.08 1.08
N ILE A 36 4.83 4.46 2.32
CA ILE A 36 4.27 3.56 3.33
C ILE A 36 2.98 2.92 2.80
N VAL A 37 2.05 3.75 2.30
CA VAL A 37 0.78 3.29 1.73
C VAL A 37 1.01 2.36 0.54
N SER A 38 1.96 2.68 -0.35
CA SER A 38 2.31 1.79 -1.47
C SER A 38 2.77 0.42 -0.98
N LYS A 39 3.59 0.35 0.08
CA LYS A 39 4.07 -0.93 0.64
C LYS A 39 2.99 -1.71 1.36
N ALA A 40 2.10 -1.03 2.07
CA ALA A 40 0.94 -1.66 2.67
C ALA A 40 0.01 -2.27 1.61
N ILE A 41 -0.22 -1.56 0.50
CA ILE A 41 -1.02 -2.06 -0.63
C ILE A 41 -0.35 -3.27 -1.29
N ASP A 42 0.96 -3.21 -1.58
CA ASP A 42 1.71 -4.32 -2.16
C ASP A 42 1.52 -5.60 -1.34
N LYS A 43 1.68 -5.49 -0.01
CA LYS A 43 1.51 -6.61 0.92
C LYS A 43 0.07 -7.14 0.95
N ALA A 44 -0.92 -6.26 1.06
CA ALA A 44 -2.32 -6.66 1.10
C ALA A 44 -2.77 -7.37 -0.20
N LEU A 45 -2.26 -6.94 -1.35
CA LEU A 45 -2.53 -7.58 -2.64
C LEU A 45 -1.90 -8.97 -2.73
N GLN A 46 -0.66 -9.14 -2.24
CA GLN A 46 -0.01 -10.45 -2.18
C GLN A 46 -0.79 -11.41 -1.27
N GLU A 47 -1.20 -10.97 -0.08
CA GLU A 47 -1.99 -11.76 0.84
C GLU A 47 -3.35 -12.16 0.24
N TYR A 48 -4.03 -11.22 -0.43
CA TYR A 48 -5.29 -11.49 -1.12
C TYR A 48 -5.14 -12.52 -2.25
N GLN A 49 -4.06 -12.44 -3.04
CA GLN A 49 -3.78 -13.41 -4.09
C GLN A 49 -3.54 -14.80 -3.52
N GLN A 50 -2.69 -14.92 -2.50
CA GLN A 50 -2.38 -16.19 -1.84
C GLN A 50 -3.63 -16.87 -1.25
N GLN A 51 -4.50 -16.10 -0.60
CA GLN A 51 -5.76 -16.62 -0.06
C GLN A 51 -6.71 -17.14 -1.15
N ASN A 52 -6.70 -16.53 -2.33
CA ASN A 52 -7.56 -16.94 -3.43
C ASN A 52 -6.99 -18.11 -4.24
N GLU A 53 -5.67 -18.27 -4.28
CA GLU A 53 -5.02 -19.45 -4.83
C GLU A 53 -5.28 -20.68 -3.93
N ALA A 54 -5.09 -20.54 -2.61
CA ALA A 54 -5.37 -21.60 -1.65
C ALA A 54 -6.83 -22.10 -1.66
N LYS A 55 -7.78 -21.23 -2.02
CA LYS A 55 -9.21 -21.58 -2.15
C LYS A 55 -9.58 -22.26 -3.46
N LYS A 56 -8.72 -22.20 -4.49
CA LYS A 56 -8.97 -22.86 -5.78
C LYS A 56 -8.51 -24.32 -5.80
N ASP A 57 -7.63 -24.70 -4.88
CA ASP A 57 -7.11 -26.05 -4.72
C ASP A 57 -7.91 -26.92 -3.72
N THR A 58 -9.06 -26.42 -3.24
CA THR A 58 -10.03 -27.15 -2.38
C THR A 58 -11.36 -27.31 -3.10
#